data_AF-A0A930WCT3-F1
#
_entry.id   AF-A0A930WCT3-F1
#
_cell.length_a   1.000
_cell.length_b   1.000
_cell.length_c   1.000
_cell.angle_alpha   90.00
_cell.angle_beta   90.00
_cell.angle_gamma   90.00
#
_symmetry.space_group_name_H-M   'P 1'
#
loop_
_entity.id
_entity.type
_entity.pdbx_description
1 polymer ?
#
loop_
_entity_poly.entity_id
_entity_poly.type
_entity_poly.pdbx_seq_one_letter_code
_entity_poly.pdbx_strand_id
1 'polypeptide(L)'
;MKVSESFETVLKNRDLKLDKKDLGDGGIAFLGLYSEGEAEFPFSVVFDDSEDRTDYQITYEGIGNGRDFGLDLFDVLYSINRLNQELVAYYTLLVDSDGELFIRYVGRVTPFETFTLYELLVIGSKIASEVRRTLLELKNGNDL
;
A
#
# COMPACT_ATOMS: atom_id res chain seq x y z
N MET A 1 -25.60 -3.64 5.25
CA MET A 1 -24.36 -2.97 5.73
C MET A 1 -23.34 -3.15 4.65
N LYS A 2 -22.82 -2.05 4.13
CA LYS A 2 -21.82 -2.08 3.06
C LYS A 2 -20.45 -2.46 3.60
N VAL A 3 -19.57 -2.94 2.73
CA VAL A 3 -18.18 -3.28 3.06
C VAL A 3 -17.46 -2.07 3.66
N SER A 4 -17.63 -0.88 3.10
CA SER A 4 -17.00 0.34 3.61
C SER A 4 -17.45 0.69 5.04
N GLU A 5 -18.73 0.49 5.37
CA GLU A 5 -19.29 0.73 6.71
C GLU A 5 -18.76 -0.27 7.74
N SER A 6 -18.65 -1.54 7.34
CA SER A 6 -18.06 -2.58 8.17
C SER A 6 -16.58 -2.30 8.45
N PHE A 7 -15.83 -1.91 7.43
CA PHE A 7 -14.43 -1.55 7.58
C PHE A 7 -14.25 -0.30 8.46
N GLU A 8 -15.09 0.73 8.28
CA GLU A 8 -15.10 1.92 9.14
C GLU A 8 -15.36 1.57 10.62
N THR A 9 -16.19 0.56 10.88
CA THR A 9 -16.41 0.03 12.24
C THR A 9 -15.15 -0.61 12.81
N VAL A 10 -14.44 -1.41 12.02
CA VAL A 10 -13.15 -2.01 12.42
C VAL A 10 -12.13 -0.92 12.76
N LEU A 11 -12.02 0.12 11.93
CA LEU A 11 -11.12 1.26 12.15
C LEU A 11 -11.46 2.00 13.46
N LYS A 12 -12.73 2.33 13.69
CA LYS A 12 -13.20 2.99 14.92
C LYS A 12 -12.88 2.17 16.18
N ASN A 13 -13.04 0.85 16.12
CA ASN A 13 -12.72 -0.05 17.23
C ASN A 13 -11.22 -0.20 17.51
N ARG A 14 -10.35 0.45 16.73
CA ARG A 14 -8.89 0.48 16.86
C ARG A 14 -8.34 1.90 16.95
N ASP A 15 -9.22 2.89 17.15
CA ASP A 15 -8.88 4.32 17.22
C ASP A 15 -8.14 4.86 15.98
N LEU A 16 -8.27 4.19 14.83
CA LEU A 16 -7.67 4.62 13.57
C LEU A 16 -8.66 5.52 12.82
N LYS A 17 -8.31 6.79 12.63
CA LYS A 17 -9.10 7.76 11.87
C LYS A 17 -8.50 7.98 10.50
N LEU A 18 -9.23 7.59 9.46
CA LEU A 18 -8.86 7.80 8.06
C LEU A 18 -9.81 8.82 7.43
N ASP A 19 -9.33 9.57 6.45
CA ASP A 19 -10.15 10.48 5.66
C ASP A 19 -10.97 9.67 4.64
N LYS A 20 -12.30 9.75 4.74
CA LYS A 20 -13.22 8.99 3.88
C LYS A 20 -13.67 9.86 2.72
N LYS A 21 -13.50 9.39 1.49
CA LYS A 21 -13.92 10.07 0.26
C LYS A 21 -14.85 9.20 -0.56
N ASP A 22 -15.88 9.84 -1.09
CA ASP A 22 -16.72 9.28 -2.15
C ASP A 22 -16.03 9.57 -3.50
N LEU A 23 -15.81 8.52 -4.29
CA LEU A 23 -15.16 8.60 -5.59
C LEU A 23 -16.17 8.71 -6.75
N GLY A 24 -17.48 8.65 -6.47
CA GLY A 24 -18.52 8.51 -7.48
C GLY A 24 -18.72 7.06 -7.92
N ASP A 25 -19.84 6.79 -8.58
CA ASP A 25 -20.20 5.48 -9.15
C ASP A 25 -20.12 4.29 -8.18
N GLY A 26 -20.31 4.55 -6.87
CA GLY A 26 -20.24 3.52 -5.82
C GLY A 26 -18.84 3.32 -5.23
N GLY A 27 -17.82 4.00 -5.75
CA GLY A 27 -16.45 3.92 -5.23
C GLY A 27 -16.28 4.67 -3.91
N ILE A 28 -15.61 4.05 -2.94
CA ILE A 28 -15.25 4.67 -1.65
C ILE A 28 -13.76 4.53 -1.41
N ALA A 29 -13.11 5.60 -0.96
CA ALA A 29 -11.72 5.59 -0.50
C ALA A 29 -11.61 5.94 0.99
N PHE A 30 -10.68 5.27 1.68
CA PHE A 30 -10.17 5.67 2.98
C PHE A 30 -8.69 6.00 2.83
N LEU A 31 -8.32 7.24 3.16
CA LEU A 31 -6.97 7.76 3.01
C LEU A 31 -6.31 7.92 4.38
N GLY A 32 -5.04 7.59 4.44
CA GLY A 32 -4.25 7.75 5.65
C GLY A 32 -2.79 8.07 5.35
N LEU A 33 -2.06 8.33 6.42
CA LEU A 33 -0.63 8.53 6.40
C LEU A 33 -0.02 7.63 7.48
N TYR A 34 0.90 6.78 7.08
CA TYR A 34 1.75 6.06 8.02
C TYR A 34 3.11 6.75 8.09
N SER A 35 3.63 6.96 9.29
CA SER A 35 4.93 7.57 9.51
C SER A 35 5.81 6.66 10.35
N GLU A 36 7.07 6.50 9.97
CA GLU A 36 8.09 5.81 10.75
C GLU A 36 9.40 6.63 10.72
N GLY A 37 9.74 7.23 11.87
CA GLY A 37 10.82 8.22 11.91
C GLY A 37 10.49 9.44 11.03
N GLU A 38 11.38 9.78 10.11
CA GLU A 38 11.18 10.83 9.10
C GLU A 38 10.52 10.31 7.80
N ALA A 39 10.27 9.00 7.71
CA ALA A 39 9.62 8.40 6.56
C ALA A 39 8.10 8.58 6.65
N GLU A 40 7.50 8.99 5.54
CA GLU A 40 6.05 9.15 5.40
C GLU A 40 5.56 8.32 4.22
N PHE A 41 4.50 7.55 4.45
CA PHE A 41 3.89 6.63 3.51
C PHE A 41 2.39 6.92 3.43
N PRO A 42 1.97 7.82 2.52
CA PRO A 42 0.56 8.00 2.21
C PRO A 42 -0.03 6.67 1.75
N PHE A 43 -1.25 6.38 2.18
CA PHE A 43 -1.93 5.16 1.76
C PHE A 43 -3.40 5.37 1.48
N SER A 44 -3.95 4.50 0.65
CA SER A 44 -5.37 4.44 0.33
C SER A 44 -5.91 3.02 0.41
N VAL A 45 -7.15 2.90 0.88
CA VAL A 45 -7.98 1.70 0.75
C VAL A 45 -9.19 2.06 -0.09
N VAL A 46 -9.31 1.47 -1.26
CA VAL A 46 -10.38 1.77 -2.23
C VAL A 46 -11.28 0.56 -2.41
N PHE A 47 -12.59 0.79 -2.41
CA PHE A 47 -13.64 -0.20 -2.59
C PHE A 47 -14.53 0.19 -3.76
N ASP A 48 -15.04 -0.81 -4.49
CA ASP A 48 -16.30 -0.69 -5.23
C ASP A 48 -17.45 -1.07 -4.26
N ASP A 49 -18.02 -0.10 -3.55
CA ASP A 49 -18.72 -0.39 -2.29
C ASP A 49 -20.03 -1.17 -2.49
N SER A 50 -20.14 -2.31 -1.82
CA SER A 50 -21.24 -3.28 -1.97
C SER A 50 -21.72 -3.82 -0.63
N GLU A 51 -22.95 -4.34 -0.60
CA GLU A 51 -23.49 -5.11 0.55
C GLU A 51 -23.13 -6.60 0.49
N ASP A 52 -22.60 -7.07 -0.65
CA ASP A 52 -22.07 -8.41 -0.85
C ASP A 52 -20.53 -8.35 -0.96
N ARG A 53 -19.94 -9.35 -1.60
CA ARG A 53 -18.53 -9.40 -1.93
C ARG A 53 -18.15 -8.31 -2.92
N THR A 54 -17.06 -7.62 -2.64
CA THR A 54 -16.48 -6.64 -3.56
C THR A 54 -14.97 -6.72 -3.63
N ASP A 55 -14.42 -6.12 -4.68
CA ASP A 55 -12.99 -5.94 -4.89
C ASP A 55 -12.52 -4.72 -4.09
N TYR A 56 -11.31 -4.81 -3.55
CA TYR A 56 -10.67 -3.69 -2.88
C TYR A 56 -9.19 -3.64 -3.21
N GLN A 57 -8.63 -2.44 -3.06
CA GLN A 57 -7.22 -2.18 -3.25
C GLN A 57 -6.66 -1.46 -2.03
N ILE A 58 -5.50 -1.89 -1.54
CA ILE A 58 -4.68 -1.14 -0.59
C ILE A 58 -3.42 -0.68 -1.33
N THR A 59 -3.09 0.60 -1.28
CA THR A 59 -1.88 1.16 -1.90
C THR A 59 -1.11 1.99 -0.89
N TYR A 60 0.20 1.76 -0.79
CA TYR A 60 1.13 2.63 -0.06
C TYR A 60 2.08 3.28 -1.07
N GLU A 61 2.12 4.60 -1.04
CA GLU A 61 2.94 5.48 -1.89
C GLU A 61 4.13 6.03 -1.10
N GLY A 62 5.03 6.79 -1.75
CA GLY A 62 6.16 7.41 -1.06
C GLY A 62 7.29 6.45 -0.71
N ILE A 63 7.35 5.27 -1.35
CA ILE A 63 8.44 4.31 -1.14
C ILE A 63 9.75 4.90 -1.67
N GLY A 64 9.69 5.68 -2.74
CA GLY A 64 10.83 6.37 -3.35
C GLY A 64 10.65 6.46 -4.86
N ASN A 65 11.58 7.13 -5.54
CA ASN A 65 11.55 7.27 -7.00
C ASN A 65 12.74 6.54 -7.64
N GLY A 66 12.48 5.69 -8.64
CA GLY A 66 13.49 4.97 -9.42
C GLY A 66 14.62 5.86 -9.94
N ARG A 67 14.30 7.10 -10.34
CA ARG A 67 15.28 8.09 -10.83
C ARG A 67 16.20 8.59 -9.71
N ASP A 68 15.69 8.71 -8.49
CA ASP A 68 16.47 9.19 -7.33
C ASP A 68 17.49 8.17 -6.85
N PHE A 69 17.33 6.90 -7.23
CA PHE A 69 18.30 5.85 -6.94
C PHE A 69 19.49 5.84 -7.90
N GLY A 70 19.47 6.65 -8.99
CA GLY A 70 20.54 6.68 -9.99
C GLY A 70 20.69 5.38 -10.78
N LEU A 71 19.72 4.48 -10.66
CA LEU A 71 19.67 3.18 -11.31
C LEU A 71 19.08 3.32 -12.72
N ASP A 72 19.57 2.54 -13.66
CA ASP A 72 18.87 2.42 -14.93
C ASP A 72 17.55 1.63 -14.75
N LEU A 73 16.67 1.69 -15.76
CA LEU A 73 15.36 1.03 -15.68
C LEU A 73 15.49 -0.49 -15.45
N PHE A 74 16.55 -1.12 -15.96
CA PHE A 74 16.75 -2.55 -15.79
C PHE A 74 17.07 -2.89 -14.32
N ASP A 75 17.98 -2.14 -13.70
CA ASP A 75 18.36 -2.33 -12.29
C ASP A 75 17.18 -2.08 -11.33
N VAL A 76 16.35 -1.08 -11.64
CA VAL A 76 15.09 -0.83 -10.89
C VAL A 76 14.16 -2.03 -11.02
N LEU A 77 13.89 -2.50 -12.23
CA LEU A 77 12.99 -3.63 -12.47
C LEU A 77 13.51 -4.95 -11.87
N TYR A 78 14.83 -5.18 -11.92
CA TYR A 78 15.47 -6.34 -11.30
C TYR A 78 15.33 -6.30 -9.77
N SER A 79 15.58 -5.14 -9.17
CA SER A 79 15.41 -4.92 -7.72
C SER A 79 13.96 -5.13 -7.30
N ILE A 80 13.00 -4.60 -8.07
CA ILE A 80 11.57 -4.81 -7.84
C ILE A 80 11.22 -6.31 -7.86
N ASN A 81 11.67 -7.04 -8.88
CA ASN A 81 11.39 -8.47 -9.00
C ASN A 81 11.95 -9.26 -7.82
N ARG A 82 13.20 -8.98 -7.40
CA ARG A 82 13.80 -9.61 -6.23
C ARG A 82 13.02 -9.32 -4.96
N LEU A 83 12.71 -8.04 -4.69
CA LEU A 83 11.97 -7.64 -3.49
C LEU A 83 10.56 -8.25 -3.45
N ASN A 84 9.91 -8.38 -4.60
CA ASN A 84 8.61 -9.06 -4.69
C ASN A 84 8.66 -10.54 -4.30
N GLN A 85 9.79 -11.23 -4.52
CA GLN A 85 9.97 -12.63 -4.11
C GLN A 85 10.36 -12.77 -2.64
N GLU A 86 11.11 -11.82 -2.11
CA GLU A 86 11.77 -11.96 -0.80
C GLU A 86 11.04 -11.25 0.34
N LEU A 87 10.41 -10.10 0.06
CA LEU A 87 10.02 -9.13 1.08
C LEU A 87 8.56 -8.67 1.02
N VAL A 88 8.04 -8.41 -0.18
CA VAL A 88 6.76 -7.69 -0.34
C VAL A 88 5.54 -8.58 -0.02
N ALA A 89 5.76 -9.88 0.15
CA ALA A 89 4.79 -10.85 0.68
C ALA A 89 3.42 -10.81 -0.03
N TYR A 90 2.38 -10.33 0.64
CA TYR A 90 1.02 -10.25 0.10
C TYR A 90 0.86 -9.15 -0.96
N TYR A 91 1.72 -8.14 -0.94
CA TYR A 91 1.66 -6.99 -1.83
C TYR A 91 2.49 -7.23 -3.09
N THR A 92 2.39 -6.31 -4.05
CA THR A 92 3.30 -6.20 -5.19
C THR A 92 3.90 -4.80 -5.21
N LEU A 93 5.23 -4.72 -5.24
CA LEU A 93 6.00 -3.50 -5.49
C LEU A 93 5.98 -3.21 -6.99
N LEU A 94 5.63 -1.98 -7.31
CA LEU A 94 5.38 -1.48 -8.66
C LEU A 94 6.11 -0.16 -8.86
N VAL A 95 6.33 0.20 -10.13
CA VAL A 95 6.84 1.50 -10.55
C VAL A 95 5.89 2.11 -11.58
N ASP A 96 5.59 3.40 -11.47
CA ASP A 96 4.78 4.11 -12.47
C ASP A 96 5.63 4.75 -13.58
N SER A 97 4.98 5.49 -14.49
CA SER A 97 5.65 6.18 -15.60
C SER A 97 6.59 7.31 -15.18
N ASP A 98 6.37 7.89 -14.00
CA ASP A 98 7.19 8.96 -13.43
C ASP A 98 8.35 8.41 -12.59
N GLY A 99 8.38 7.09 -12.40
CA GLY A 99 9.38 6.37 -11.62
C GLY A 99 9.01 6.24 -10.15
N GLU A 100 7.82 6.66 -9.72
CA GLU A 100 7.38 6.51 -8.34
C GLU A 100 7.19 5.02 -8.01
N LEU A 101 7.76 4.59 -6.89
CA LEU A 101 7.60 3.26 -6.35
C LEU A 101 6.47 3.23 -5.33
N PHE A 102 5.65 2.20 -5.42
CA PHE A 102 4.53 1.99 -4.50
C PHE A 102 4.28 0.49 -4.35
N ILE A 103 3.71 0.08 -3.21
CA ILE A 103 3.21 -1.28 -3.04
C ILE A 103 1.70 -1.30 -3.13
N ARG A 104 1.17 -2.36 -3.73
CA ARG A 104 -0.27 -2.56 -3.91
C ARG A 104 -0.69 -3.97 -3.52
N TYR A 105 -1.80 -4.05 -2.80
CA TYR A 105 -2.54 -5.28 -2.58
C TYR A 105 -3.90 -5.14 -3.26
N VAL A 106 -4.34 -6.18 -3.97
CA VAL A 106 -5.70 -6.29 -4.53
C VAL A 106 -6.33 -7.56 -3.99
N GLY A 107 -7.54 -7.45 -3.47
CA GLY A 107 -8.26 -8.60 -2.92
C GLY A 107 -9.77 -8.48 -3.10
N ARG A 108 -10.48 -9.49 -2.61
CA ARG A 108 -11.94 -9.49 -2.50
C ARG A 108 -12.34 -9.68 -1.05
N VAL A 109 -13.41 -9.03 -0.62
CA VAL A 109 -13.86 -9.06 0.78
C VAL A 109 -15.38 -8.99 0.85
N THR A 110 -15.96 -9.63 1.86
CA THR A 110 -17.36 -9.42 2.27
C THR A 110 -17.44 -8.52 3.50
N PRO A 111 -18.62 -7.99 3.87
CA PRO A 111 -18.76 -7.20 5.09
C PRO A 111 -18.38 -7.93 6.38
N PHE A 112 -18.24 -9.28 6.38
CA PHE A 112 -17.86 -10.06 7.56
C PHE A 112 -16.35 -10.29 7.69
N GLU A 113 -15.56 -9.95 6.66
CA GLU A 113 -14.13 -10.25 6.55
C GLU A 113 -13.25 -8.99 6.64
N THR A 114 -13.84 -7.83 6.96
CA THR A 114 -13.15 -6.52 6.97
C THR A 114 -12.04 -6.42 8.03
N PHE A 115 -12.04 -7.29 9.04
CA PHE A 115 -10.94 -7.39 9.99
C PHE A 115 -9.64 -7.90 9.33
N THR A 116 -9.73 -8.89 8.45
CA THR A 116 -8.56 -9.39 7.70
C THR A 116 -8.00 -8.32 6.76
N LEU A 117 -8.87 -7.51 6.15
CA LEU A 117 -8.44 -6.34 5.39
C LEU A 117 -7.66 -5.36 6.27
N TYR A 118 -8.14 -5.06 7.48
CA TYR A 118 -7.41 -4.24 8.44
C TYR A 118 -6.04 -4.83 8.79
N GLU A 119 -5.94 -6.14 9.00
CA GLU A 119 -4.64 -6.79 9.25
C GLU A 119 -3.68 -6.64 8.07
N LEU A 120 -4.18 -6.79 6.84
CA LEU A 120 -3.40 -6.57 5.62
C LEU A 120 -2.97 -5.11 5.47
N LEU A 121 -3.80 -4.15 5.87
CA LEU A 121 -3.43 -2.74 5.93
C LEU A 121 -2.26 -2.54 6.90
N VAL A 122 -2.37 -3.01 8.14
CA VAL A 122 -1.33 -2.86 9.17
C VAL A 122 -0.03 -3.57 8.78
N ILE A 123 -0.10 -4.71 8.10
CA ILE A 123 1.10 -5.38 7.56
C ILE A 123 1.71 -4.58 6.41
N GLY A 124 0.88 -3.99 5.54
CA GLY A 124 1.32 -3.17 4.41
C GLY A 124 2.20 -2.00 4.84
N SER A 125 1.89 -1.32 5.95
CA SER A 125 2.72 -0.21 6.44
C SER A 125 4.15 -0.64 6.80
N LYS A 126 4.29 -1.81 7.44
CA LYS A 126 5.61 -2.38 7.76
C LYS A 126 6.38 -2.78 6.51
N ILE A 127 5.70 -3.38 5.54
CA ILE A 127 6.29 -3.75 4.25
C ILE A 127 6.78 -2.50 3.51
N ALA A 128 5.97 -1.43 3.45
CA ALA A 128 6.35 -0.19 2.79
C ALA A 128 7.63 0.40 3.37
N SER A 129 7.74 0.43 4.71
CA SER A 129 8.95 0.91 5.37
C SER A 129 10.18 0.05 5.11
N GLU A 130 10.03 -1.28 5.22
CA GLU A 130 11.13 -2.22 4.99
C GLU A 130 11.64 -2.19 3.55
N VAL A 131 10.73 -2.06 2.59
CA VAL A 131 11.07 -1.91 1.17
C VAL A 131 11.84 -0.60 0.96
N ARG A 132 11.35 0.53 1.48
CA ARG A 132 12.05 1.82 1.37
C ARG A 132 13.44 1.76 1.99
N ARG A 133 13.58 1.15 3.17
CA ARG A 133 14.87 0.96 3.83
C ARG A 133 15.83 0.15 2.95
N THR A 134 15.37 -1.00 2.45
CA THR A 134 16.19 -1.88 1.61
C THR A 134 16.65 -1.18 0.32
N LEU A 135 15.77 -0.39 -0.31
CA LEU A 135 16.12 0.39 -1.50
C LEU A 135 17.16 1.49 -1.21
N LEU A 136 17.06 2.17 -0.06
CA LEU A 136 18.04 3.15 0.38
C LEU A 136 19.40 2.51 0.70
N GLU A 137 19.41 1.31 1.28
CA GLU A 137 20.63 0.54 1.53
C GLU A 137 21.32 0.11 0.23
N LEU A 138 20.56 -0.33 -0.78
CA LEU A 138 21.10 -0.64 -2.10
C LEU A 138 21.74 0.59 -2.76
N LYS A 139 21.13 1.77 -2.62
CA LYS A 139 21.70 3.03 -3.11
C LYS A 139 23.06 3.32 -2.46
N ASN A 140 23.15 3.15 -1.14
CA ASN A 140 24.36 3.47 -0.37
C ASN A 140 25.44 2.39 -0.47
N GLY A 141 25.08 1.16 -0.85
CA GLY A 141 26.00 0.04 -1.06
C GLY A 141 26.58 -0.03 -2.47
N ASN A 142 26.05 0.75 -3.43
CA ASN A 142 26.51 0.81 -4.82
C ASN A 142 27.70 1.79 -5.03
N ASP A 143 28.68 1.78 -4.11
CA ASP A 143 30.08 2.12 -4.46
C ASP A 143 30.69 0.91 -5.23
N LEU A 144 30.10 0.55 -6.38
CA LEU A 144 30.63 -0.45 -7.31
C LEU A 144 31.47 0.21 -8.42
#